data_AF-A0A178XR85-F1
#
_entry.id   AF-A0A178XR85-F1
#
_cell.length_a   1.000
_cell.length_b   1.000
_cell.length_c   1.000
_cell.angle_alpha   90.00
_cell.angle_beta   90.00
_cell.angle_gamma   90.00
#
_symmetry.space_group_name_H-M   'P 1'
#
loop_
_entity.id
_entity.type
_entity.pdbx_description
1 polymer ?
#
loop_
_entity_poly.entity_id
_entity_poly.type
_entity_poly.pdbx_seq_one_letter_code
_entity_poly.pdbx_strand_id
1 'polypeptide(L)'
;MTYAFNPSHPFTEDFRAVGAEQIECAVAVLQDQPAGVHEAIHDARKNFKRLRSLYRLVASDAPLFQKQENARIRNMARNLSTVRDAAALVENANYLRGYAASEEQQLALDTVCLILADRRDRIAEGETDLDGKIEATIASCEQALAALALVSFHDGKRKSARRMEEGWRRTLKRAARARATCETSTEAAFLHELRKRAQDYRMHLALLREAWPSAMEAKRAAAKELVEVLGHLNDLATMTCLIDEEPELAGDSQNQAHLLSAVIARQAELRPEALRRAEAVFLDAPEWESRTVELLWLKAGR
;
A
#
# COMPACT_ATOMS: atom_id res chain seq x y z
N MET A 1 -7.75 -11.95 14.93
CA MET A 1 -7.59 -10.75 15.78
C MET A 1 -7.78 -9.50 14.92
N THR A 2 -7.74 -8.30 15.49
CA THR A 2 -7.81 -7.06 14.71
C THR A 2 -6.43 -6.45 14.63
N TYR A 3 -6.06 -5.90 13.47
CA TYR A 3 -4.81 -5.15 13.27
C TYR A 3 -4.79 -3.88 14.14
N ALA A 4 -4.50 -4.05 15.43
CA ALA A 4 -4.64 -3.09 16.51
C ALA A 4 -3.69 -3.47 17.65
N PHE A 5 -3.20 -2.47 18.39
CA PHE A 5 -2.54 -2.67 19.68
C PHE A 5 -3.51 -2.36 20.81
N ASN A 6 -3.36 -3.08 21.90
CA ASN A 6 -3.97 -2.80 23.19
C ASN A 6 -2.96 -2.07 24.09
N PRO A 7 -3.17 -0.77 24.40
CA PRO A 7 -2.25 0.00 25.24
C PRO A 7 -2.03 -0.56 26.66
N SER A 8 -2.84 -1.53 27.11
CA SER A 8 -2.73 -2.22 28.39
C SER A 8 -1.87 -3.49 28.33
N HIS A 9 -1.52 -3.98 27.14
CA HIS A 9 -0.68 -5.16 26.94
C HIS A 9 0.80 -4.78 26.77
N PRO A 10 1.73 -5.73 27.00
CA PRO A 10 3.13 -5.56 26.63
C PRO A 10 3.25 -5.29 25.12
N PHE A 11 3.97 -4.23 24.74
CA PHE A 11 4.11 -3.84 23.33
C PHE A 11 4.73 -4.95 22.49
N THR A 12 5.71 -5.68 23.03
CA THR A 12 6.35 -6.81 22.36
C THR A 12 5.37 -7.90 21.99
N GLU A 13 4.45 -8.24 22.90
CA GLU A 13 3.45 -9.27 22.70
C GLU A 13 2.48 -8.88 21.59
N ASP A 14 1.91 -7.69 21.68
CA ASP A 14 1.00 -7.16 20.67
C ASP A 14 1.68 -6.99 19.30
N PHE A 15 2.92 -6.52 19.26
CA PHE A 15 3.68 -6.39 18.02
C PHE A 15 3.88 -7.75 17.33
N ARG A 16 4.23 -8.78 18.10
CA ARG A 16 4.38 -10.15 17.60
C ARG A 16 3.04 -10.71 17.17
N ALA A 17 1.99 -10.55 17.97
CA ALA A 17 0.65 -11.06 17.68
C ALA A 17 0.08 -10.46 16.39
N VAL A 18 0.11 -9.13 16.25
CA VAL A 18 -0.37 -8.44 15.04
C VAL A 18 0.47 -8.83 13.83
N GLY A 19 1.79 -8.94 13.98
CA GLY A 19 2.67 -9.37 12.90
C GLY A 19 2.42 -10.83 12.49
N ALA A 20 2.32 -11.74 13.44
CA ALA A 20 2.10 -13.16 13.20
C ALA A 20 0.78 -13.38 12.46
N GLU A 21 -0.29 -12.72 12.92
CA GLU A 21 -1.59 -12.77 12.26
C GLU A 21 -1.51 -12.37 10.78
N GLN A 22 -0.82 -11.29 10.43
CA GLN A 22 -0.73 -10.90 9.01
C GLN A 22 0.07 -11.92 8.19
N ILE A 23 1.07 -12.56 8.77
CA ILE A 23 1.83 -13.61 8.07
C ILE A 23 0.97 -14.86 7.90
N GLU A 24 0.31 -15.31 8.97
CA GLU A 24 -0.59 -16.46 8.98
C GLU A 24 -1.77 -16.26 8.01
N CYS A 25 -2.41 -15.09 8.00
CA CYS A 25 -3.43 -14.77 7.01
C CYS A 25 -2.89 -14.81 5.57
N ALA A 26 -1.66 -14.35 5.33
CA ALA A 26 -1.06 -14.41 4.00
C ALA A 26 -0.79 -15.86 3.57
N VAL A 27 -0.33 -16.72 4.49
CA VAL A 27 -0.12 -18.15 4.24
C VAL A 27 -1.46 -18.84 3.96
N ALA A 28 -2.48 -18.61 4.80
CA ALA A 28 -3.79 -19.23 4.64
C ALA A 28 -4.44 -18.89 3.29
N VAL A 29 -4.46 -17.63 2.88
CA VAL A 29 -5.06 -17.26 1.58
C VAL A 29 -4.30 -17.87 0.39
N LEU A 30 -2.97 -18.00 0.48
CA LEU A 30 -2.14 -18.62 -0.57
C LEU A 30 -2.32 -20.14 -0.65
N GLN A 31 -2.60 -20.80 0.49
CA GLN A 31 -2.85 -22.23 0.56
C GLN A 31 -4.27 -22.59 0.11
N ASP A 32 -5.27 -21.89 0.66
CA ASP A 32 -6.68 -22.27 0.50
C ASP A 32 -7.28 -21.74 -0.81
N GLN A 33 -6.76 -20.61 -1.31
CA GLN A 33 -7.16 -19.96 -2.57
C GLN A 33 -8.69 -19.91 -2.80
N PRO A 34 -9.50 -19.45 -1.81
CA PRO A 34 -10.95 -19.62 -1.83
C PRO A 34 -11.66 -18.91 -2.98
N ALA A 35 -11.05 -17.84 -3.50
CA ALA A 35 -11.53 -17.06 -4.64
C ALA A 35 -10.59 -17.17 -5.87
N GLY A 36 -9.76 -18.22 -5.90
CA GLY A 36 -8.76 -18.46 -6.93
C GLY A 36 -7.40 -17.80 -6.67
N VAL A 37 -6.39 -18.24 -7.42
CA VAL A 37 -4.98 -17.92 -7.20
C VAL A 37 -4.67 -16.41 -7.29
N HIS A 38 -5.33 -15.69 -8.20
CA HIS A 38 -5.08 -14.25 -8.37
C HIS A 38 -5.58 -13.41 -7.19
N GLU A 39 -6.74 -13.77 -6.63
CA GLU A 39 -7.28 -13.09 -5.45
C GLU A 39 -6.47 -13.46 -4.21
N ALA A 40 -6.04 -14.72 -4.07
CA ALA A 40 -5.12 -15.17 -3.04
C ALA A 40 -3.82 -14.34 -3.01
N ILE A 41 -3.20 -14.14 -4.19
CA ILE A 41 -2.00 -13.30 -4.34
C ILE A 41 -2.29 -11.84 -3.96
N HIS A 42 -3.45 -11.31 -4.37
CA HIS A 42 -3.86 -9.95 -4.05
C HIS A 42 -3.98 -9.75 -2.53
N ASP A 43 -4.65 -10.67 -1.84
CA ASP A 43 -4.85 -10.63 -0.39
C ASP A 43 -3.56 -10.86 0.39
N ALA A 44 -2.71 -11.80 -0.04
CA ALA A 44 -1.37 -11.96 0.53
C ALA A 44 -0.55 -10.67 0.44
N ARG A 45 -0.58 -9.99 -0.72
CA ARG A 45 0.11 -8.70 -0.90
C ARG A 45 -0.48 -7.59 -0.01
N LYS A 46 -1.79 -7.60 0.29
CA LYS A 46 -2.40 -6.68 1.26
C LYS A 46 -1.83 -6.91 2.67
N ASN A 47 -1.70 -8.16 3.09
CA ASN A 47 -1.08 -8.52 4.36
C ASN A 47 0.41 -8.11 4.41
N PHE A 48 1.17 -8.33 3.33
CA PHE A 48 2.55 -7.87 3.22
C PHE A 48 2.70 -6.35 3.32
N LYS A 49 1.77 -5.58 2.73
CA LYS A 49 1.74 -4.11 2.89
C LYS A 49 1.53 -3.72 4.35
N ARG A 50 0.59 -4.37 5.05
CA ARG A 50 0.33 -4.13 6.48
C ARG A 50 1.58 -4.42 7.33
N LEU A 51 2.20 -5.59 7.17
CA LEU A 51 3.45 -5.96 7.85
C LEU A 51 4.56 -4.93 7.68
N ARG A 52 4.77 -4.45 6.45
CA ARG A 52 5.79 -3.43 6.16
C ARG A 52 5.49 -2.11 6.87
N SER A 53 4.23 -1.71 6.97
CA SER A 53 3.81 -0.53 7.72
C SER A 53 4.00 -0.71 9.22
N LEU A 54 3.66 -1.87 9.79
CA LEU A 54 3.94 -2.24 11.18
C LEU A 54 5.44 -2.15 11.48
N TYR A 55 6.30 -2.78 10.67
CA TYR A 55 7.74 -2.79 10.93
C TYR A 55 8.37 -1.40 10.78
N ARG A 56 7.82 -0.56 9.90
CA ARG A 56 8.28 0.83 9.76
C ARG A 56 8.00 1.67 11.01
N LEU A 57 6.97 1.34 11.80
CA LEU A 57 6.67 2.00 13.06
C LEU A 57 7.83 1.85 14.05
N VAL A 58 8.44 0.67 14.12
CA VAL A 58 9.55 0.36 15.05
C VAL A 58 10.92 0.57 14.44
N ALA A 59 11.02 1.23 13.28
CA ALA A 59 12.28 1.39 12.54
C ALA A 59 13.40 2.13 13.32
N SER A 60 13.03 2.94 14.31
CA SER A 60 13.99 3.63 15.18
C SER A 60 14.49 2.72 16.31
N ASP A 61 13.62 1.91 16.90
CA ASP A 61 13.93 0.99 18.00
C ASP A 61 14.64 -0.29 17.52
N ALA A 62 14.27 -0.81 16.34
CA ALA A 62 14.79 -2.06 15.79
C ALA A 62 15.19 -1.92 14.30
N PRO A 63 16.22 -1.09 13.98
CA PRO A 63 16.56 -0.76 12.60
C PRO A 63 17.06 -1.94 11.76
N LEU A 64 17.82 -2.87 12.37
CA LEU A 64 18.34 -4.06 11.68
C LEU A 64 17.21 -5.03 11.31
N PHE A 65 16.37 -5.36 12.28
CA PHE A 65 15.15 -6.17 12.08
C PHE A 65 14.27 -5.55 10.99
N GLN A 66 13.96 -4.26 11.12
CA GLN A 66 13.12 -3.56 10.16
C GLN A 66 13.71 -3.62 8.75
N LYS A 67 15.02 -3.41 8.58
CA LYS A 67 15.68 -3.41 7.26
C LYS A 67 15.64 -4.80 6.61
N GLN A 68 16.01 -5.83 7.37
CA GLN A 68 16.08 -7.22 6.90
C GLN A 68 14.68 -7.72 6.52
N GLU A 69 13.71 -7.59 7.41
CA GLU A 69 12.37 -8.12 7.18
C GLU A 69 11.61 -7.31 6.12
N ASN A 70 11.83 -6.00 6.03
CA ASN A 70 11.29 -5.22 4.91
C ASN A 70 11.89 -5.64 3.56
N ALA A 71 13.12 -6.15 3.51
CA ALA A 71 13.69 -6.72 2.29
C ALA A 71 13.06 -8.09 1.98
N ARG A 72 12.96 -8.99 2.96
CA ARG A 72 12.29 -10.29 2.84
C ARG A 72 10.87 -10.14 2.32
N ILE A 73 10.05 -9.31 2.96
CA ILE A 73 8.65 -9.08 2.57
C ILE A 73 8.55 -8.42 1.18
N ARG A 74 9.52 -7.57 0.80
CA ARG A 74 9.57 -7.03 -0.57
C ARG A 74 9.79 -8.15 -1.59
N ASN A 75 10.67 -9.09 -1.29
CA ASN A 75 11.01 -10.19 -2.18
C ASN A 75 9.83 -11.14 -2.32
N MET A 76 9.17 -11.51 -1.21
CA MET A 76 7.92 -12.29 -1.22
C MET A 76 6.86 -11.66 -2.13
N ALA A 77 6.60 -10.35 -1.95
CA ALA A 77 5.63 -9.65 -2.80
C ALA A 77 6.03 -9.64 -4.29
N ARG A 78 7.32 -9.44 -4.60
CA ARG A 78 7.84 -9.46 -5.98
C ARG A 78 7.74 -10.83 -6.63
N ASN A 79 7.94 -11.90 -5.87
CA ASN A 79 7.84 -13.26 -6.37
C ASN A 79 6.45 -13.58 -6.95
N LEU A 80 5.41 -12.93 -6.42
CA LEU A 80 4.02 -13.12 -6.81
C LEU A 80 3.49 -12.09 -7.83
N SER A 81 4.34 -11.25 -8.45
CA SER A 81 3.85 -10.04 -9.12
C SER A 81 3.49 -10.16 -10.61
N THR A 82 4.04 -11.13 -11.35
CA THR A 82 3.93 -11.20 -12.83
C THR A 82 2.49 -11.15 -13.34
N VAL A 83 1.64 -12.10 -12.94
CA VAL A 83 0.25 -12.13 -13.42
C VAL A 83 -0.60 -11.02 -12.79
N ARG A 84 -0.30 -10.60 -11.55
CA ARG A 84 -1.06 -9.55 -10.86
C ARG A 84 -0.83 -8.17 -11.48
N ASP A 85 0.39 -7.87 -11.90
CA ASP A 85 0.72 -6.58 -12.50
C ASP A 85 0.02 -6.46 -13.87
N ALA A 86 -0.09 -7.57 -14.64
CA ALA A 86 -0.90 -7.63 -15.86
C ALA A 86 -2.41 -7.42 -15.59
N ALA A 87 -2.97 -8.06 -14.58
CA ALA A 87 -4.38 -7.86 -14.20
C ALA A 87 -4.68 -6.42 -13.75
N ALA A 88 -3.74 -5.77 -13.05
CA ALA A 88 -3.88 -4.35 -12.66
C ALA A 88 -4.01 -3.43 -13.88
N LEU A 89 -3.26 -3.68 -14.95
CA LEU A 89 -3.33 -2.86 -16.15
C LEU A 89 -4.71 -2.93 -16.81
N VAL A 90 -5.32 -4.13 -16.84
CA VAL A 90 -6.70 -4.32 -17.33
C VAL A 90 -7.71 -3.58 -16.45
N GLU A 91 -7.58 -3.67 -15.13
CA GLU A 91 -8.42 -2.91 -14.18
C GLU A 91 -8.29 -1.39 -14.42
N ASN A 92 -7.08 -0.91 -14.64
CA ASN A 92 -6.79 0.50 -14.85
C ASN A 92 -7.34 1.02 -16.19
N ALA A 93 -7.24 0.24 -17.26
CA ALA A 93 -7.81 0.58 -18.56
C ALA A 93 -9.35 0.62 -18.49
N ASN A 94 -9.97 -0.35 -17.81
CA ASN A 94 -11.42 -0.35 -17.56
C ASN A 94 -11.87 0.85 -16.71
N TYR A 95 -11.07 1.24 -15.73
CA TYR A 95 -11.30 2.45 -14.96
C TYR A 95 -11.30 3.70 -15.85
N LEU A 96 -10.29 3.85 -16.72
CA LEU A 96 -10.21 4.96 -17.66
C LEU A 96 -11.38 5.01 -18.63
N ARG A 97 -11.85 3.86 -19.11
CA ARG A 97 -13.02 3.76 -19.99
C ARG A 97 -14.26 4.43 -19.40
N GLY A 98 -14.45 4.38 -18.09
CA GLY A 98 -15.56 5.06 -17.40
C GLY A 98 -15.52 6.60 -17.47
N TYR A 99 -14.42 7.17 -17.96
CA TYR A 99 -14.20 8.62 -18.06
C TYR A 99 -13.91 9.06 -19.51
N ALA A 100 -14.29 8.26 -20.52
CA ALA A 100 -14.14 8.64 -21.92
C ALA A 100 -14.92 9.93 -22.23
N ALA A 101 -14.28 10.86 -22.95
CA ALA A 101 -14.84 12.17 -23.30
C ALA A 101 -15.58 12.19 -24.64
N SER A 102 -15.45 11.14 -25.46
CA SER A 102 -16.15 10.99 -26.74
C SER A 102 -16.36 9.51 -27.09
N GLU A 103 -17.23 9.22 -28.07
CA GLU A 103 -17.43 7.87 -28.60
C GLU A 103 -16.14 7.30 -29.20
N GLU A 104 -15.36 8.11 -29.93
CA GLU A 104 -14.09 7.67 -30.51
C GLU A 104 -13.07 7.30 -29.42
N GLN A 105 -12.99 8.10 -28.34
CA GLN A 105 -12.12 7.78 -27.22
C GLN A 105 -12.61 6.53 -26.47
N GLN A 106 -13.92 6.33 -26.36
CA GLN A 106 -14.47 5.11 -25.76
C GLN A 106 -14.10 3.86 -26.57
N LEU A 107 -14.27 3.90 -27.90
CA LEU A 107 -13.90 2.80 -28.81
C LEU A 107 -12.40 2.49 -28.75
N ALA A 108 -11.56 3.52 -28.67
CA ALA A 108 -10.12 3.35 -28.47
C ALA A 108 -9.80 2.63 -27.15
N LEU A 109 -10.41 3.08 -26.04
CA LEU A 109 -10.19 2.46 -24.72
C LEU A 109 -10.73 1.03 -24.64
N ASP A 110 -11.84 0.72 -25.31
CA ASP A 110 -12.36 -0.64 -25.43
C ASP A 110 -11.35 -1.54 -26.17
N THR A 111 -10.74 -1.05 -27.24
CA THR A 111 -9.69 -1.77 -27.98
C THR A 111 -8.46 -2.04 -27.09
N VAL A 112 -7.98 -1.02 -26.37
CA VAL A 112 -6.86 -1.16 -25.42
C VAL A 112 -7.19 -2.18 -24.32
N CYS A 113 -8.41 -2.16 -23.78
CA CYS A 113 -8.85 -3.12 -22.76
C CYS A 113 -8.78 -4.57 -23.28
N LEU A 114 -9.20 -4.80 -24.52
CA LEU A 114 -9.14 -6.13 -25.15
C LEU A 114 -7.70 -6.60 -25.33
N ILE A 115 -6.81 -5.75 -25.84
CA ILE A 115 -5.39 -6.06 -26.04
C ILE A 115 -4.70 -6.40 -24.71
N LEU A 116 -4.95 -5.60 -23.67
CA LEU A 116 -4.38 -5.83 -22.34
C LEU A 116 -4.94 -7.10 -21.67
N ALA A 117 -6.21 -7.42 -21.89
CA ALA A 117 -6.82 -8.66 -21.39
C ALA A 117 -6.20 -9.89 -22.05
N ASP A 118 -6.05 -9.87 -23.38
CA ASP A 118 -5.40 -10.93 -24.14
C ASP A 118 -3.91 -11.09 -23.77
N ARG A 119 -3.19 -9.98 -23.52
CA ARG A 119 -1.83 -10.01 -22.96
C ARG A 119 -1.80 -10.64 -21.57
N ARG A 120 -2.73 -10.28 -20.67
CA ARG A 120 -2.83 -10.88 -19.33
C ARG A 120 -3.05 -12.39 -19.44
N ASP A 121 -3.93 -12.82 -20.32
CA ASP A 121 -4.27 -14.24 -20.48
C ASP A 121 -3.08 -15.03 -21.02
N ARG A 122 -2.34 -14.50 -22.01
CA ARG A 122 -1.04 -15.08 -22.43
C ARG A 122 0.00 -15.16 -21.32
N ILE A 123 0.12 -14.12 -20.49
CA ILE A 123 1.04 -14.13 -19.35
C ILE A 123 0.63 -15.18 -18.33
N ALA A 124 -0.67 -15.33 -18.08
CA ALA A 124 -1.20 -16.35 -17.18
C ALA A 124 -0.95 -17.77 -17.71
N GLU A 125 -1.17 -18.00 -19.01
CA GLU A 125 -0.87 -19.29 -19.68
C GLU A 125 0.63 -19.63 -19.68
N GLY A 126 1.49 -18.62 -19.84
CA GLY A 126 2.94 -18.78 -19.81
C GLY A 126 3.55 -18.94 -18.41
N GLU A 127 2.81 -18.62 -17.35
CA GLU A 127 3.26 -18.73 -15.97
C GLU A 127 3.12 -20.17 -15.46
N THR A 128 4.11 -20.99 -15.78
CA THR A 128 4.12 -22.43 -15.47
C THR A 128 4.64 -22.76 -14.06
N ASP A 129 5.26 -21.81 -13.36
CA ASP A 129 5.88 -22.00 -12.03
C ASP A 129 5.17 -21.20 -10.93
N LEU A 130 3.88 -20.89 -11.10
CA LEU A 130 3.14 -20.12 -10.12
C LEU A 130 3.05 -20.85 -8.76
N ASP A 131 2.82 -22.16 -8.80
CA ASP A 131 2.74 -22.99 -7.60
C ASP A 131 4.08 -23.01 -6.84
N GLY A 132 5.20 -23.19 -7.54
CA GLY A 132 6.54 -23.12 -6.95
C GLY A 132 6.85 -21.75 -6.33
N LYS A 133 6.41 -20.65 -6.98
CA LYS A 133 6.52 -19.29 -6.42
C LYS A 133 5.66 -19.10 -5.17
N ILE A 134 4.48 -19.71 -5.11
CA ILE A 134 3.61 -19.68 -3.94
C ILE A 134 4.25 -20.47 -2.80
N GLU A 135 4.70 -21.70 -3.04
CA GLU A 135 5.39 -22.53 -2.05
C GLU A 135 6.64 -21.84 -1.48
N ALA A 136 7.48 -21.27 -2.35
CA ALA A 136 8.67 -20.51 -1.92
C ALA A 136 8.30 -19.27 -1.08
N THR A 137 7.16 -18.63 -1.40
CA THR A 137 6.65 -17.49 -0.63
C THR A 137 6.17 -17.93 0.75
N ILE A 138 5.44 -19.05 0.84
CA ILE A 138 4.99 -19.64 2.11
C ILE A 138 6.20 -20.01 2.98
N ALA A 139 7.22 -20.67 2.43
CA ALA A 139 8.45 -20.99 3.17
C ALA A 139 9.17 -19.72 3.65
N SER A 140 9.16 -18.64 2.87
CA SER A 140 9.71 -17.34 3.31
C SER A 140 8.84 -16.67 4.38
N CYS A 141 7.52 -16.91 4.42
CA CYS A 141 6.64 -16.46 5.49
C CYS A 141 6.96 -17.17 6.82
N GLU A 142 7.26 -18.47 6.80
CA GLU A 142 7.68 -19.22 7.99
C GLU A 142 8.98 -18.65 8.58
N GLN A 143 9.95 -18.31 7.74
CA GLN A 143 11.18 -17.63 8.17
C GLN A 143 10.91 -16.24 8.77
N ALA A 144 9.93 -15.51 8.22
CA ALA A 144 9.51 -14.22 8.77
C ALA A 144 8.84 -14.37 10.14
N LEU A 145 8.03 -15.41 10.35
CA LEU A 145 7.46 -15.75 11.66
C LEU A 145 8.54 -16.07 12.68
N ALA A 146 9.53 -16.89 12.31
CA ALA A 146 10.66 -17.21 13.18
C ALA A 146 11.46 -15.94 13.57
N ALA A 147 11.74 -15.05 12.61
CA ALA A 147 12.41 -13.77 12.90
C ALA A 147 11.57 -12.86 13.80
N LEU A 148 10.25 -12.81 13.59
CA LEU A 148 9.31 -12.03 14.40
C LEU A 148 9.25 -12.56 15.83
N ALA A 149 9.30 -13.88 16.05
CA ALA A 149 9.29 -14.46 17.40
C ALA A 149 10.50 -14.03 18.25
N LEU A 150 11.62 -13.67 17.61
CA LEU A 150 12.85 -13.27 18.28
C LEU A 150 12.92 -11.78 18.61
N VAL A 151 12.13 -10.92 17.97
CA VAL A 151 12.20 -9.46 18.22
C VAL A 151 11.55 -9.11 19.55
N SER A 152 12.26 -8.38 20.41
CA SER A 152 11.74 -7.93 21.70
C SER A 152 12.04 -6.45 21.91
N PHE A 153 11.17 -5.78 22.65
CA PHE A 153 11.32 -4.37 22.98
C PHE A 153 11.30 -4.15 24.49
N HIS A 154 11.69 -2.95 24.93
CA HIS A 154 11.46 -2.54 26.30
C HIS A 154 9.97 -2.24 26.51
N ASP A 155 9.28 -3.07 27.30
CA ASP A 155 7.83 -3.04 27.47
C ASP A 155 7.32 -2.05 28.54
N GLY A 156 8.22 -1.35 29.22
CA GLY A 156 7.83 -0.25 30.11
C GLY A 156 6.96 0.79 29.39
N LYS A 157 5.79 1.10 29.96
CA LYS A 157 4.75 1.96 29.37
C LYS A 157 5.26 3.28 28.76
N ARG A 158 6.17 3.99 29.44
CA ARG A 158 6.79 5.23 28.91
C ARG A 158 7.68 4.98 27.70
N LYS A 159 8.37 3.85 27.64
CA LYS A 159 9.20 3.47 26.48
C LYS A 159 8.33 3.08 25.29
N SER A 160 7.24 2.34 25.51
CA SER A 160 6.26 2.02 24.46
C SER A 160 5.59 3.28 23.89
N ALA A 161 5.19 4.22 24.74
CA ALA A 161 4.63 5.50 24.29
C ALA A 161 5.62 6.30 23.43
N ARG A 162 6.88 6.42 23.85
CA ARG A 162 7.95 7.09 23.07
C ARG A 162 8.22 6.38 21.74
N ARG A 163 8.20 5.05 21.72
CA ARG A 163 8.33 4.27 20.48
C ARG A 163 7.23 4.62 19.48
N MET A 164 5.97 4.72 19.96
CA MET A 164 4.85 5.15 19.14
C MET A 164 5.07 6.57 18.61
N GLU A 165 5.43 7.52 19.48
CA GLU A 165 5.75 8.90 19.11
C GLU A 165 6.81 8.98 18.00
N GLU A 166 7.95 8.33 18.19
CA GLU A 166 9.09 8.38 17.26
C GLU A 166 8.74 7.76 15.89
N GLY A 167 8.11 6.59 15.89
CA GLY A 167 7.67 5.91 14.67
C GLY A 167 6.64 6.72 13.89
N TRP A 168 5.67 7.30 14.60
CA TRP A 168 4.63 8.15 14.03
C TRP A 168 5.22 9.43 13.44
N ARG A 169 6.06 10.12 14.22
CA ARG A 169 6.76 11.35 13.79
C ARG A 169 7.56 11.11 12.53
N ARG A 170 8.28 9.99 12.44
CA ARG A 170 9.06 9.64 11.26
C ARG A 170 8.18 9.47 10.01
N THR A 171 7.01 8.87 10.17
CA THR A 171 6.05 8.67 9.08
C THR A 171 5.47 10.00 8.63
N LEU A 172 5.02 10.84 9.56
CA LEU A 172 4.48 12.17 9.27
C LEU A 172 5.51 13.11 8.64
N LYS A 173 6.76 13.12 9.12
CA LYS A 173 7.84 13.92 8.50
C LYS A 173 8.09 13.52 7.05
N ARG A 174 8.02 12.22 6.75
CA ARG A 174 8.17 11.75 5.36
C ARG A 174 6.95 12.08 4.51
N ALA A 175 5.74 12.00 5.07
CA ALA A 175 4.51 12.42 4.39
C ALA A 175 4.55 13.91 4.05
N ALA A 176 4.93 14.77 5.00
CA ALA A 176 5.06 16.21 4.80
C ALA A 176 6.09 16.55 3.71
N ARG A 177 7.25 15.88 3.71
CA ARG A 177 8.25 16.03 2.64
C ARG A 177 7.70 15.60 1.28
N ALA A 178 7.06 14.43 1.21
CA ALA A 178 6.48 13.92 -0.03
C ALA A 178 5.40 14.86 -0.58
N ARG A 179 4.56 15.44 0.30
CA ARG A 179 3.54 16.44 -0.07
C ARG A 179 4.19 17.70 -0.64
N ALA A 180 5.16 18.29 0.07
CA ALA A 180 5.87 19.48 -0.38
C ALA A 180 6.57 19.28 -1.74
N THR A 181 7.10 18.08 -2.00
CA THR A 181 7.66 17.77 -3.32
C THR A 181 6.58 17.65 -4.39
N CYS A 182 5.39 17.12 -4.09
CA CYS A 182 4.28 17.08 -5.04
C CYS A 182 3.70 18.47 -5.36
N GLU A 183 3.89 19.47 -4.50
CA GLU A 183 3.49 20.86 -4.78
C GLU A 183 4.39 21.51 -5.84
N THR A 184 5.65 21.07 -5.94
CA THR A 184 6.68 21.67 -6.81
C THR A 184 7.10 20.83 -8.01
N SER A 185 6.76 19.53 -8.04
CA SER A 185 7.05 18.64 -9.16
C SER A 185 5.86 17.77 -9.56
N THR A 186 5.69 17.55 -10.86
CA THR A 186 4.64 16.72 -11.46
C THR A 186 5.04 15.26 -11.64
N GLU A 187 6.27 14.88 -11.31
CA GLU A 187 6.77 13.52 -11.53
C GLU A 187 5.97 12.46 -10.75
N ALA A 188 5.63 11.37 -11.44
CA ALA A 188 4.86 10.27 -10.89
C ALA A 188 5.52 9.61 -9.65
N ALA A 189 6.85 9.63 -9.60
CA ALA A 189 7.62 9.08 -8.47
C ALA A 189 7.26 9.76 -7.14
N PHE A 190 6.98 11.06 -7.13
CA PHE A 190 6.63 11.80 -5.92
C PHE A 190 5.20 11.49 -5.45
N LEU A 191 4.24 11.37 -6.36
CA LEU A 191 2.89 10.93 -6.03
C LEU A 191 2.88 9.50 -5.48
N HIS A 192 3.70 8.61 -6.06
CA HIS A 192 3.89 7.26 -5.54
C HIS A 192 4.52 7.28 -4.13
N GLU A 193 5.50 8.15 -3.87
CA GLU A 193 6.04 8.33 -2.53
C GLU A 193 4.98 8.80 -1.53
N LEU A 194 4.17 9.82 -1.88
CA LEU A 194 3.08 10.31 -1.05
C LEU A 194 2.04 9.20 -0.76
N ARG A 195 1.67 8.41 -1.77
CA ARG A 195 0.77 7.25 -1.63
C ARG A 195 1.29 6.25 -0.60
N LYS A 196 2.58 5.90 -0.67
CA LYS A 196 3.18 4.97 0.30
C LYS A 196 3.12 5.53 1.72
N ARG A 197 3.29 6.84 1.90
CA ARG A 197 3.21 7.50 3.22
C ARG A 197 1.78 7.59 3.74
N ALA A 198 0.81 7.90 2.89
CA ALA A 198 -0.61 7.85 3.23
C ALA A 198 -1.07 6.44 3.63
N GLN A 199 -0.60 5.41 2.92
CA GLN A 199 -0.88 4.03 3.29
C GLN A 199 -0.25 3.65 4.63
N ASP A 200 0.99 4.06 4.90
CA ASP A 200 1.63 3.83 6.20
C ASP A 200 0.85 4.48 7.34
N TYR A 201 0.47 5.76 7.15
CA TYR A 201 -0.32 6.51 8.11
C TYR A 201 -1.66 5.85 8.41
N ARG A 202 -2.39 5.41 7.36
CA ARG A 202 -3.65 4.68 7.51
C ARG A 202 -3.51 3.39 8.31
N MET A 203 -2.39 2.67 8.16
CA MET A 203 -2.12 1.47 8.95
C MET A 203 -1.75 1.81 10.39
N HIS A 204 -1.00 2.88 10.63
CA HIS A 204 -0.68 3.34 11.98
C HIS A 204 -1.94 3.78 12.74
N LEU A 205 -2.88 4.45 12.07
CA LEU A 205 -4.20 4.78 12.63
C LEU A 205 -4.99 3.52 13.03
N ALA A 206 -4.94 2.47 12.21
CA ALA A 206 -5.57 1.19 12.56
C ALA A 206 -4.94 0.55 13.81
N LEU A 207 -3.61 0.60 13.94
CA LEU A 207 -2.89 0.10 15.12
C LEU A 207 -3.31 0.81 16.41
N LEU A 208 -3.62 2.10 16.35
CA LEU A 208 -3.98 2.91 17.52
C LEU A 208 -5.48 2.94 17.82
N ARG A 209 -6.30 2.17 17.09
CA ARG A 209 -7.76 2.24 17.18
C ARG A 209 -8.28 2.05 18.61
N GLU A 210 -7.65 1.20 19.42
CA GLU A 210 -8.11 0.95 20.80
C GLU A 210 -7.81 2.12 21.77
N ALA A 211 -6.84 2.98 21.45
CA ALA A 211 -6.51 4.12 22.31
C ALA A 211 -7.53 5.27 22.17
N TRP A 212 -8.13 5.45 20.99
CA TRP A 212 -9.22 6.40 20.75
C TRP A 212 -10.05 6.02 19.51
N PRO A 213 -11.06 5.15 19.66
CA PRO A 213 -11.75 4.54 18.52
C PRO A 213 -12.35 5.53 17.52
N SER A 214 -13.13 6.51 17.99
CA SER A 214 -13.83 7.46 17.12
C SER A 214 -12.89 8.38 16.35
N ALA A 215 -11.87 8.93 17.01
CA ALA A 215 -10.89 9.81 16.36
C ALA A 215 -10.02 9.06 15.34
N MET A 216 -9.58 7.84 15.68
CA MET A 216 -8.75 7.03 14.79
C MET A 216 -9.54 6.58 13.57
N GLU A 217 -10.80 6.19 13.72
CA GLU A 217 -11.63 5.80 12.56
C GLU A 217 -11.92 6.98 11.64
N ALA A 218 -12.21 8.17 12.17
CA ALA A 218 -12.41 9.37 11.36
C ALA A 218 -11.16 9.73 10.53
N LYS A 219 -9.97 9.78 11.16
CA LYS A 219 -8.70 10.01 10.44
C LYS A 219 -8.41 8.88 9.44
N ARG A 220 -8.73 7.63 9.79
CA ARG A 220 -8.49 6.46 8.92
C ARG A 220 -9.37 6.47 7.68
N ALA A 221 -10.63 6.90 7.79
CA ALA A 221 -11.54 7.09 6.66
C ALA A 221 -10.99 8.16 5.70
N ALA A 222 -10.59 9.32 6.20
CA ALA A 222 -9.97 10.37 5.37
C ALA A 222 -8.68 9.88 4.69
N ALA A 223 -7.82 9.16 5.41
CA ALA A 223 -6.60 8.58 4.84
C ALA A 223 -6.88 7.48 3.81
N LYS A 224 -7.98 6.73 3.95
CA LYS A 224 -8.43 5.73 2.96
C LYS A 224 -8.76 6.40 1.64
N GLU A 225 -9.59 7.44 1.67
CA GLU A 225 -9.98 8.18 0.46
C GLU A 225 -8.75 8.80 -0.23
N LEU A 226 -7.81 9.34 0.53
CA LEU A 226 -6.53 9.83 -0.02
C LEU A 226 -5.73 8.72 -0.71
N VAL A 227 -5.61 7.54 -0.09
CA VAL A 227 -4.89 6.40 -0.66
C VAL A 227 -5.54 5.90 -1.94
N GLU A 228 -6.88 5.94 -2.04
CA GLU A 228 -7.63 5.55 -3.23
C GLU A 228 -7.35 6.51 -4.39
N VAL A 229 -7.48 7.82 -4.18
CA VAL A 229 -7.18 8.84 -5.21
C VAL A 229 -5.71 8.76 -5.67
N LEU A 230 -4.76 8.65 -4.73
CA LEU A 230 -3.35 8.47 -5.06
C LEU A 230 -3.06 7.13 -5.73
N GLY A 231 -3.89 6.11 -5.47
CA GLY A 231 -3.86 4.82 -6.15
C GLY A 231 -4.11 4.99 -7.64
N HIS A 232 -5.23 5.61 -7.99
CA HIS A 232 -5.57 5.89 -9.39
C HIS A 232 -4.49 6.69 -10.11
N LEU A 233 -3.95 7.76 -9.50
CA LEU A 233 -2.85 8.53 -10.09
C LEU A 233 -1.60 7.69 -10.38
N ASN A 234 -1.22 6.80 -9.46
CA ASN A 234 -0.09 5.89 -9.65
C ASN A 234 -0.35 4.89 -10.78
N ASP A 235 -1.56 4.37 -10.82
CA ASP A 235 -2.00 3.35 -11.76
C ASP A 235 -2.04 3.92 -13.20
N LEU A 236 -2.49 5.17 -13.35
CA LEU A 236 -2.39 5.93 -14.61
C LEU A 236 -0.94 6.13 -15.05
N ALA A 237 -0.04 6.50 -14.14
CA ALA A 237 1.37 6.69 -14.48
C ALA A 237 2.07 5.38 -14.89
N THR A 238 1.70 4.26 -14.27
CA THR A 238 2.21 2.94 -14.65
C THR A 238 1.74 2.54 -16.05
N MET A 239 0.48 2.85 -16.40
CA MET A 239 -0.06 2.60 -17.73
C MET A 239 0.59 3.47 -18.81
N THR A 240 0.83 4.76 -18.55
CA THR A 240 1.59 5.62 -19.49
C THR A 240 2.99 5.09 -19.73
N CYS A 241 3.74 4.77 -18.66
CA CYS A 241 5.08 4.22 -18.76
C CYS A 241 5.12 2.94 -19.62
N LEU A 242 4.16 2.05 -19.41
CA LEU A 242 4.07 0.80 -20.18
C LEU A 242 3.76 1.05 -21.66
N ILE A 243 2.83 1.95 -21.97
CA ILE A 243 2.44 2.25 -23.36
C ILE A 243 3.56 2.99 -24.11
N ASP A 244 4.36 3.78 -23.40
CA ASP A 244 5.56 4.40 -23.97
C ASP A 244 6.66 3.36 -24.27
N GLU A 245 6.78 2.31 -23.45
CA GLU A 245 7.74 1.22 -23.62
C GLU A 245 7.30 0.16 -24.65
N GLU A 246 6.00 -0.17 -24.69
CA GLU A 246 5.37 -1.16 -25.57
C GLU A 246 4.18 -0.52 -26.34
N PRO A 247 4.42 0.34 -27.36
CA PRO A 247 3.35 1.07 -28.07
C PRO A 247 2.32 0.16 -28.76
N GLU A 248 2.70 -1.05 -29.13
CA GLU A 248 1.81 -2.07 -29.69
C GLU A 248 0.64 -2.44 -28.77
N LEU A 249 0.77 -2.19 -27.46
CA LEU A 249 -0.32 -2.42 -26.49
C LEU A 249 -1.46 -1.42 -26.64
N ALA A 250 -1.24 -0.30 -27.33
CA ALA A 250 -2.31 0.60 -27.74
C ALA A 250 -3.03 0.12 -29.01
N GLY A 251 -2.48 -0.87 -29.73
CA GLY A 251 -2.97 -1.38 -31.01
C GLY A 251 -2.55 -0.50 -32.19
N ASP A 252 -2.83 0.80 -32.13
CA ASP A 252 -2.40 1.77 -33.14
C ASP A 252 -2.14 3.16 -32.52
N SER A 253 -1.59 4.08 -33.32
CA SER A 253 -1.24 5.44 -32.88
C SER A 253 -2.45 6.29 -32.51
N GLN A 254 -3.62 6.03 -33.09
CA GLN A 254 -4.83 6.79 -32.80
C GLN A 254 -5.38 6.40 -31.42
N ASN A 255 -5.44 5.10 -31.13
CA ASN A 255 -5.80 4.58 -29.83
C ASN A 255 -4.82 5.04 -28.75
N GLN A 256 -3.52 5.04 -29.04
CA GLN A 256 -2.50 5.58 -28.14
C GLN A 256 -2.78 7.05 -27.80
N ALA A 257 -3.04 7.88 -28.81
CA ALA A 257 -3.35 9.30 -28.59
C ALA A 257 -4.62 9.49 -27.74
N HIS A 258 -5.68 8.71 -28.00
CA HIS A 258 -6.91 8.75 -27.21
C HIS A 258 -6.70 8.29 -25.77
N LEU A 259 -5.92 7.22 -25.54
CA LEU A 259 -5.57 6.74 -24.21
C LEU A 259 -4.77 7.80 -23.43
N LEU A 260 -3.72 8.35 -24.03
CA LEU A 260 -2.89 9.38 -23.40
C LEU A 260 -3.72 10.64 -23.09
N SER A 261 -4.60 11.04 -23.99
CA SER A 261 -5.54 12.14 -23.75
C SER A 261 -6.46 11.87 -22.55
N ALA A 262 -7.00 10.65 -22.42
CA ALA A 262 -7.84 10.24 -21.28
C ALA A 262 -7.05 10.27 -19.97
N VAL A 263 -5.80 9.75 -19.99
CA VAL A 263 -4.90 9.78 -18.83
C VAL A 263 -4.63 11.21 -18.39
N ILE A 264 -4.27 12.11 -19.32
CA ILE A 264 -3.96 13.51 -19.02
C ILE A 264 -5.18 14.20 -18.39
N ALA A 265 -6.36 14.05 -18.99
CA ALA A 265 -7.60 14.63 -18.47
C ALA A 265 -7.89 14.11 -17.05
N ARG A 266 -7.77 12.80 -16.81
CA ARG A 266 -8.03 12.21 -15.51
C ARG A 266 -6.99 12.61 -14.46
N GLN A 267 -5.72 12.70 -14.83
CA GLN A 267 -4.67 13.19 -13.93
C GLN A 267 -4.89 14.66 -13.55
N ALA A 268 -5.34 15.50 -14.48
CA ALA A 268 -5.64 16.91 -14.23
C ALA A 268 -6.77 17.11 -13.20
N GLU A 269 -7.74 16.19 -13.18
CA GLU A 269 -8.82 16.19 -12.17
C GLU A 269 -8.36 15.62 -10.81
N LEU A 270 -7.69 14.46 -10.82
CA LEU A 270 -7.36 13.74 -9.59
C LEU A 270 -6.21 14.39 -8.80
N ARG A 271 -5.29 15.07 -9.47
CA ARG A 271 -4.11 15.63 -8.81
C ARG A 271 -4.45 16.75 -7.81
N PRO A 272 -5.21 17.80 -8.17
CA PRO A 272 -5.64 18.82 -7.20
C PRO A 272 -6.40 18.19 -6.02
N GLU A 273 -7.25 17.21 -6.32
CA GLU A 273 -8.02 16.48 -5.31
C GLU A 273 -7.12 15.72 -4.33
N ALA A 274 -6.11 15.02 -4.84
CA ALA A 274 -5.13 14.30 -4.02
C ALA A 274 -4.37 15.24 -3.08
N LEU A 275 -3.94 16.41 -3.59
CA LEU A 275 -3.19 17.39 -2.80
C LEU A 275 -4.05 18.02 -1.70
N ARG A 276 -5.29 18.42 -2.03
CA ARG A 276 -6.26 18.94 -1.05
C ARG A 276 -6.57 17.92 0.05
N ARG A 277 -6.76 16.64 -0.32
CA ARG A 277 -6.94 15.55 0.66
C ARG A 277 -5.68 15.33 1.49
N ALA A 278 -4.49 15.37 0.89
CA ALA A 278 -3.23 15.22 1.60
C ALA A 278 -3.02 16.36 2.61
N GLU A 279 -3.43 17.58 2.28
CA GLU A 279 -3.43 18.71 3.20
C GLU A 279 -4.33 18.44 4.42
N ALA A 280 -5.57 18.01 4.19
CA ALA A 280 -6.52 17.70 5.26
C ALA A 280 -6.07 16.49 6.13
N VAL A 281 -5.54 15.44 5.52
CA VAL A 281 -5.07 14.22 6.22
C VAL A 281 -3.82 14.49 7.04
N PHE A 282 -2.91 15.33 6.54
CA PHE A 282 -1.65 15.71 7.20
C PHE A 282 -1.68 17.16 7.68
N LEU A 283 -2.80 17.57 8.29
CA LEU A 283 -3.02 18.93 8.76
C LEU A 283 -2.10 19.29 9.94
N ASP A 284 -2.00 18.38 10.90
CA ASP A 284 -1.24 18.59 12.12
C ASP A 284 0.27 18.50 11.85
N ALA A 285 1.04 19.39 12.49
CA ALA A 285 2.50 19.31 12.43
C ALA A 285 3.00 17.95 12.98
N PRO A 286 4.01 17.31 12.36
CA PRO A 286 4.48 15.99 12.77
C PRO A 286 4.83 15.87 14.26
N GLU A 287 5.41 16.91 14.84
CA GLU A 287 5.77 17.00 16.26
C GLU A 287 4.53 16.99 17.17
N TRP A 288 3.47 17.70 16.77
CA TRP A 288 2.25 17.85 17.57
C TRP A 288 1.44 16.57 17.57
N GLU A 289 1.14 16.00 16.40
CA GLU A 289 0.36 14.77 16.33
C GLU A 289 1.10 13.58 16.98
N SER A 290 2.41 13.43 16.75
CA SER A 290 3.18 12.36 17.39
C SER A 290 3.18 12.46 18.93
N ARG A 291 3.27 13.68 19.48
CA ARG A 291 3.17 13.89 20.92
C ARG A 291 1.77 13.58 21.45
N THR A 292 0.73 13.91 20.70
CA THR A 292 -0.64 13.51 21.03
C THR A 292 -0.75 11.99 21.09
N VAL A 293 -0.17 11.27 20.13
CA VAL A 293 -0.12 9.79 20.13
C VAL A 293 0.59 9.25 21.37
N GLU A 294 1.72 9.84 21.78
CA GLU A 294 2.42 9.48 23.04
C GLU A 294 1.48 9.60 24.25
N LEU A 295 0.81 10.75 24.38
CA LEU A 295 -0.07 11.05 25.50
C LEU A 295 -1.30 10.14 25.52
N LEU A 296 -1.87 9.83 24.35
CA LEU A 296 -2.99 8.90 24.22
C LEU A 296 -2.58 7.50 24.66
N TRP A 297 -1.42 7.00 24.23
CA TRP A 297 -0.91 5.71 24.67
C TRP A 297 -0.76 5.66 26.20
N LEU A 298 -0.22 6.72 26.81
CA LEU A 298 -0.06 6.80 28.26
C LEU A 298 -1.40 6.84 29.02
N LYS A 299 -2.44 7.45 28.44
CA LYS A 299 -3.77 7.54 29.05
C LYS A 299 -4.60 6.27 28.85
N ALA A 300 -4.55 5.65 27.68
CA ALA A 300 -5.39 4.51 27.33
C ALA A 300 -5.05 3.22 28.08
N GLY A 301 -3.77 3.00 28.43
CA GLY A 301 -3.37 1.85 29.26
C GLY A 301 -3.55 2.08 30.76
N ARG A 302 -4.54 2.86 31.19
CA ARG A 302 -4.88 3.10 32.60
C ARG A 302 -6.08 2.27 33.02
#